data_AF-A0A2M8N7A3-F1
#
_entry.id   AF-A0A2M8N7A3-F1
#
_cell.length_a   1.000
_cell.length_b   1.000
_cell.length_c   1.000
_cell.angle_alpha   90.00
_cell.angle_beta   90.00
_cell.angle_gamma   90.00
#
_symmetry.space_group_name_H-M   'P 1'
#
loop_
_entity.id
_entity.type
_entity.pdbx_description
1 polymer ?
#
loop_
_entity_poly.entity_id
_entity_poly.type
_entity_poly.pdbx_seq_one_letter_code
_entity_poly.pdbx_strand_id
1 'polypeptide(L)' 'KETYDEKRNPQHFDKEYLRLWFAKQGYTGEGTPPLIPPEFAAEVAGRYITAYEKLTGQEFIPGELPAKARIIKRMEHV' A
#
# COMPACT_ATOMS: atom_id res chain seq x y z
N LYS A 1 -22.46 5.51 -11.84
CA LYS A 1 -22.44 6.96 -11.53
C LYS A 1 -21.36 7.14 -10.47
N GLU A 2 -20.13 7.41 -10.89
CA GLU A 2 -19.01 7.65 -9.98
C GLU A 2 -19.20 9.01 -9.32
N THR A 3 -19.49 9.00 -8.02
CA THR A 3 -19.48 10.22 -7.20
C THR A 3 -18.04 10.58 -6.89
N TYR A 4 -17.45 11.41 -7.75
CA TYR A 4 -16.26 12.19 -7.45
C TYR A 4 -16.73 13.40 -6.62
N ASP A 5 -16.73 13.23 -5.30
CA ASP A 5 -17.12 14.28 -4.36
C ASP A 5 -15.87 15.14 -4.11
N GLU A 6 -15.77 16.27 -4.81
CA GLU A 6 -14.63 17.22 -4.72
C GLU A 6 -14.39 17.77 -3.30
N LYS A 7 -15.27 17.47 -2.33
CA LYS A 7 -15.12 17.84 -0.91
C LYS A 7 -14.69 16.68 -0.01
N ARG A 8 -14.61 15.46 -0.52
CA ARG A 8 -14.09 14.30 0.21
C ARG A 8 -12.83 13.87 -0.51
N ASN A 9 -11.69 14.32 0.01
CA ASN A 9 -10.38 13.82 -0.41
C ASN A 9 -10.50 12.31 -0.65
N PRO A 10 -10.47 11.84 -1.92
CA PRO A 10 -10.71 10.44 -2.21
C PRO A 10 -9.73 9.66 -1.35
N GLN A 11 -10.21 8.64 -0.62
CA GLN A 11 -9.29 7.77 0.08
C GLN A 11 -8.40 7.16 -0.99
N HIS A 12 -7.17 7.68 -1.11
CA HIS A 12 -6.19 7.21 -2.08
C HIS A 12 -5.77 5.80 -1.65
N PHE A 13 -6.48 4.82 -2.22
CA PHE A 13 -6.19 3.39 -2.11
C PHE A 13 -5.08 2.95 -3.08
N ASP A 14 -4.59 3.88 -3.90
CA ASP A 14 -3.49 3.70 -4.82
C ASP A 14 -2.14 4.01 -4.17
N LYS A 15 -1.06 3.92 -4.97
CA LYS A 15 0.30 4.23 -4.52
C LYS A 15 0.55 5.73 -4.31
N GLU A 16 -0.41 6.60 -4.64
CA GLU A 16 -0.22 8.05 -4.60
C GLU A 16 -0.01 8.55 -3.18
N TYR A 17 -0.66 7.93 -2.18
CA TYR A 17 -0.40 8.26 -0.78
C TYR A 17 1.07 8.06 -0.40
N LEU A 18 1.65 6.92 -0.79
CA LEU A 18 3.05 6.61 -0.54
C LEU A 18 3.99 7.54 -1.33
N ARG A 19 3.65 7.86 -2.58
CA ARG A 19 4.42 8.79 -3.42
C ARG A 19 4.43 10.20 -2.85
N LEU A 20 3.29 10.71 -2.41
CA LEU A 20 3.19 12.03 -1.78
C LEU A 20 3.99 12.08 -0.48
N TRP A 21 4.00 10.99 0.29
CA TRP A 21 4.87 10.90 1.48
C TRP A 21 6.35 10.95 1.10
N PHE A 22 6.79 10.16 0.14
CA PHE A 22 8.17 10.17 -0.35
C PHE A 22 8.58 11.55 -0.91
N ALA A 23 7.71 12.20 -1.69
CA ALA A 23 7.96 13.53 -2.22
C ALA A 23 8.15 14.58 -1.11
N LYS A 24 7.38 14.48 -0.01
CA LYS A 24 7.58 15.32 1.18
C LYS A 24 8.93 15.07 1.88
N GLN A 25 9.48 13.87 1.76
CA GLN A 25 10.83 13.53 2.23
C GLN A 25 11.92 13.93 1.21
N GLY A 26 11.57 14.57 0.10
CA GLY A 26 12.51 14.94 -0.96
C GLY A 26 12.91 13.77 -1.87
N TYR A 27 12.23 12.61 -1.77
CA TYR A 27 12.51 11.46 -2.61
C TYR A 27 11.51 11.37 -3.76
N THR A 28 12.02 11.54 -4.99
CA THR A 28 11.25 11.48 -6.23
C THR A 28 11.52 10.22 -7.06
N GLY A 29 12.28 9.27 -6.51
CA GLY A 29 12.69 8.04 -7.20
C GLY A 29 14.18 7.97 -7.54
N GLU A 30 14.93 9.06 -7.32
CA GLU A 30 16.38 9.10 -7.46
C GLU A 30 17.07 9.21 -6.10
N GLY A 31 18.26 8.62 -6.00
CA GLY A 31 19.05 8.61 -4.76
C GLY A 31 18.62 7.53 -3.77
N THR A 32 18.96 7.73 -2.50
CA THR A 32 18.64 6.76 -1.44
C THR A 32 17.22 7.01 -0.92
N PRO A 33 16.31 6.01 -0.97
CA PRO A 33 14.98 6.17 -0.41
C PRO A 33 15.04 6.39 1.11
N PRO A 34 14.21 7.27 1.67
CA PRO A 34 14.11 7.45 3.11
C PRO A 34 13.58 6.17 3.77
N LEU A 35 14.02 5.95 5.02
CA LEU A 35 13.53 4.84 5.82
C LEU A 35 12.04 5.06 6.12
N ILE A 36 11.22 4.06 5.81
CA ILE A 36 9.79 4.10 6.11
C ILE A 36 9.57 3.75 7.59
N PRO A 37 8.93 4.62 8.39
CA PRO A 37 8.58 4.30 9.77
C PRO A 37 7.59 3.12 9.85
N PRO A 38 7.72 2.20 10.82
CA PRO A 38 6.83 1.04 10.94
C PRO A 38 5.33 1.40 11.01
N GLU A 39 4.99 2.48 11.71
CA GLU A 39 3.63 2.98 11.85
C GLU A 39 3.05 3.46 10.51
N PHE A 40 3.86 4.14 9.69
CA PHE A 40 3.44 4.59 8.37
C PHE A 40 3.28 3.41 7.41
N ALA A 41 4.19 2.42 7.49
CA ALA A 41 4.05 1.18 6.72
C ALA A 41 2.76 0.43 7.07
N ALA A 42 2.40 0.36 8.36
CA ALA A 42 1.15 -0.25 8.81
C ALA A 42 -0.08 0.50 8.28
N GLU A 43 -0.05 1.84 8.27
CA GLU A 43 -1.13 2.66 7.71
C GLU A 43 -1.33 2.41 6.21
N VAL A 44 -0.23 2.39 5.44
CA VAL A 44 -0.26 2.08 4.01
C VAL A 44 -0.82 0.68 3.78
N ALA A 45 -0.38 -0.32 4.55
CA ALA A 45 -0.90 -1.68 4.46
C ALA A 45 -2.41 -1.73 4.74
N GLY A 46 -2.89 -1.03 5.77
CA GLY A 46 -4.32 -0.96 6.11
C GLY A 46 -5.19 -0.40 4.98
N ARG A 47 -4.67 0.56 4.20
CA ARG A 47 -5.38 1.08 3.02
C ARG A 47 -5.53 0.00 1.94
N TYR A 48 -4.47 -0.75 1.65
CA TYR A 48 -4.54 -1.84 0.67
C TYR A 48 -5.44 -2.99 1.11
N ILE A 49 -5.41 -3.34 2.40
CA ILE A 49 -6.33 -4.33 2.99
C ILE A 49 -7.77 -3.85 2.79
N THR A 50 -8.08 -2.62 3.18
CA THR A 50 -9.42 -2.03 3.01
C THR A 50 -9.85 -2.02 1.54
N ALA A 51 -8.95 -1.70 0.62
CA ALA A 51 -9.23 -1.71 -0.82
C ALA A 51 -9.55 -3.13 -1.31
N TYR A 52 -8.74 -4.13 -0.93
CA TYR A 52 -8.96 -5.53 -1.25
C TYR A 52 -10.33 -6.00 -0.75
N GLU A 53 -10.66 -5.76 0.51
CA GLU A 53 -11.91 -6.21 1.12
C GLU A 53 -13.13 -5.54 0.47
N LYS A 54 -13.04 -4.24 0.16
CA LYS A 54 -14.11 -3.51 -0.54
C LYS A 54 -14.33 -3.98 -1.97
N LEU A 55 -13.25 -4.31 -2.69
CA LEU A 55 -13.32 -4.72 -4.09
C LEU A 55 -13.77 -6.18 -4.24
N THR A 56 -13.35 -7.05 -3.32
CA THR A 56 -13.60 -8.50 -3.42
C THR A 56 -14.77 -8.97 -2.57
N GLY A 57 -15.16 -8.22 -1.54
CA GLY A 57 -16.09 -8.66 -0.52
C GLY A 57 -15.54 -9.77 0.39
N GLN A 58 -14.24 -10.08 0.28
CA GLN A 58 -13.57 -11.11 1.07
C GLN A 58 -12.75 -10.46 2.18
N GLU A 59 -12.71 -11.09 3.36
CA GLU A 59 -11.82 -10.68 4.44
C GLU A 59 -10.36 -10.92 4.07
N PHE A 60 -9.49 -9.97 4.39
CA PHE A 60 -8.06 -10.15 4.17
C PHE A 60 -7.47 -11.11 5.22
N ILE A 61 -6.86 -12.21 4.75
CA ILE A 61 -6.15 -13.15 5.61
C ILE A 61 -4.64 -12.90 5.52
N PRO A 62 -3.97 -12.47 6.61
CA PRO A 62 -2.53 -12.30 6.62
C PRO A 62 -1.80 -13.60 6.30
N GLY A 63 -0.79 -13.51 5.43
CA GLY A 63 0.10 -14.64 5.14
C GLY A 63 1.17 -14.85 6.22
N GLU A 64 1.78 -16.03 6.22
CA GLU A 64 2.86 -16.40 7.14
C GLU A 64 4.04 -15.39 7.10
N LEU A 65 4.65 -15.21 8.27
CA LEU A 65 5.85 -14.38 8.47
C LEU A 65 7.07 -15.27 8.80
N PRO A 66 8.29 -14.87 8.37
CA PRO A 66 8.60 -13.69 7.57
C PRO A 66 8.16 -13.83 6.12
N ALA A 67 7.60 -12.76 5.55
CA ALA A 67 7.00 -12.77 4.21
C ALA A 67 7.97 -13.19 3.09
N LYS A 68 9.28 -12.98 3.28
CA LYS A 68 10.32 -13.27 2.27
C LYS A 68 10.25 -14.72 1.75
N ALA A 69 10.17 -15.71 2.65
CA ALA A 69 10.21 -17.12 2.27
C ALA A 69 9.01 -17.50 1.38
N ARG A 70 7.79 -17.10 1.78
CA ARG A 70 6.58 -17.38 0.99
C ARG A 70 6.52 -16.63 -0.33
N ILE A 71 7.12 -15.43 -0.41
CA ILE A 71 7.19 -14.66 -1.66
C ILE A 71 8.12 -15.38 -2.65
N ILE A 72 9.32 -15.76 -2.22
CA ILE A 72 10.30 -16.48 -3.07
C ILE A 72 9.67 -17.77 -3.62
N LYS A 73 9.07 -18.60 -2.74
CA LYS A 73 8.40 -19.84 -3.14
C LYS A 73 7.32 -19.64 -4.22
N ARG A 74 6.58 -18.53 -4.17
CA ARG A 74 5.54 -18.23 -5.19
C ARG A 74 6.12 -17.68 -6.49
N MET A 75 7.29 -17.03 -6.45
CA MET A 75 7.96 -16.51 -7.63
C MET A 75 8.68 -17.60 -8.44
N GLU A 76 9.07 -18.71 -7.82
CA GLU A 76 9.70 -19.87 -8.50
C GLU A 76 8.76 -20.62 -9.47
N HIS A 77 7.47 -20.30 -9.44
CA HIS A 77 6.44 -20.92 -10.29
C HIS A 77 5.88 -19.97 -11.36
N VAL A 78 6.51 -18.80 -11.57
CA VAL A 78 6.13 -17.81 -12.59
C VAL A 78 7.03 -17.93 -13.82
#